data_AF-M0ZMB6-F1
#
_entry.id   AF-M0ZMB6-F1
#
_cell.length_a   1.000
_cell.length_b   1.000
_cell.length_c   1.000
_cell.angle_alpha   90.00
_cell.angle_beta   90.00
_cell.angle_gamma   90.00
#
_symmetry.space_group_name_H-M   'P 1'
#
loop_
_entity.id
_entity.type
_entity.pdbx_description
1 polymer ?
#
loop_
_entity_poly.entity_id
_entity_poly.type
_entity_poly.pdbx_seq_one_letter_code
_entity_poly.pdbx_strand_id
1 'polypeptide(L)'
;MDQVVEEVENVKKELEETYKQTQEHIKSIHEYGKSGTTRLISEEKSSLPRLNGLAQDGMNLLQSLQFKLDLLAPQLPSDDQVEKTQSLAQSWKSQIQSLRLSLRNANLQAKANMRKAAQEERELLLGGGEESTVRRRNLQTKAGMTSAAESITESLRRTRQLMVQEVERSASTLMTVDESTGVLTKAESEYKGHRSLLSRTRNLLSTMQRQDILDRYHVIMTL
;
A
#
# COMPACT_ATOMS: atom_id res chain seq x y z
N MET A 1 1.89 -32.51 -15.38
CA MET A 1 1.06 -31.29 -15.42
C MET A 1 1.82 -30.25 -16.21
N ASP A 2 1.13 -29.39 -16.94
CA ASP A 2 1.77 -28.40 -17.79
C ASP A 2 2.50 -27.36 -16.92
N GLN A 3 3.78 -27.09 -17.20
CA GLN A 3 4.66 -26.29 -16.33
C GLN A 3 4.10 -24.87 -16.11
N VAL A 4 3.42 -24.33 -17.12
CA VAL A 4 2.75 -23.02 -17.08
C VAL A 4 1.56 -23.00 -16.10
N VAL A 5 0.84 -24.11 -15.97
CA VAL A 5 -0.34 -24.19 -15.07
C VAL A 5 0.11 -24.20 -13.60
N GLU A 6 1.22 -24.87 -13.30
CA GLU A 6 1.81 -24.89 -11.96
C GLU A 6 2.35 -23.51 -11.55
N GLU A 7 3.04 -22.82 -12.47
CA GLU A 7 3.52 -21.44 -12.25
C GLU A 7 2.36 -20.45 -12.00
N VAL A 8 1.26 -20.57 -12.75
CA VAL A 8 0.06 -19.75 -12.54
C VAL A 8 -0.54 -19.98 -11.17
N GLU A 9 -0.60 -21.23 -10.71
CA GLU A 9 -1.15 -21.56 -9.39
C GLU A 9 -0.25 -21.06 -8.25
N ASN A 10 1.07 -21.10 -8.42
CA ASN A 10 2.03 -20.53 -7.48
C ASN A 10 1.90 -19.01 -7.38
N VAL A 11 1.80 -18.31 -8.52
CA VAL A 11 1.59 -16.85 -8.55
C VAL A 11 0.29 -16.46 -7.86
N LYS A 12 -0.79 -17.23 -8.01
CA LYS A 12 -2.05 -16.96 -7.28
C LYS A 12 -1.89 -17.08 -5.77
N LYS A 13 -1.22 -18.13 -5.29
CA LYS A 13 -0.97 -18.30 -3.84
C LYS A 13 -0.13 -17.17 -3.28
N GLU A 14 0.94 -16.79 -3.99
CA GLU A 14 1.80 -15.68 -3.59
C GLU A 14 1.04 -14.34 -3.59
N LEU A 15 0.16 -14.11 -4.57
CA LEU A 15 -0.74 -12.94 -4.58
C LEU A 15 -1.64 -12.88 -3.35
N GLU A 16 -2.27 -14.00 -2.99
CA GLU A 16 -3.15 -14.04 -1.83
C GLU A 16 -2.42 -13.80 -0.51
N GLU A 17 -1.24 -14.41 -0.34
CA GLU A 17 -0.43 -14.25 0.87
C GLU A 17 0.08 -12.81 1.01
N THR A 18 0.66 -12.27 -0.06
CA THR A 18 1.19 -10.89 -0.08
C THR A 18 0.08 -9.86 0.10
N TYR A 19 -1.11 -10.12 -0.43
CA TYR A 19 -2.29 -9.26 -0.22
C TYR A 19 -2.70 -9.23 1.25
N LYS A 20 -2.79 -10.39 1.91
CA LYS A 20 -3.13 -10.48 3.33
C LYS A 20 -2.12 -9.74 4.21
N GLN A 21 -0.82 -9.98 4.00
CA GLN A 21 0.25 -9.31 4.75
C GLN A 21 0.21 -7.79 4.56
N THR A 22 0.06 -7.31 3.31
CA THR A 22 -0.05 -5.88 3.01
C THR A 22 -1.29 -5.26 3.67
N GLN A 23 -2.41 -5.98 3.68
CA GLN A 23 -3.63 -5.54 4.34
C GLN A 23 -3.47 -5.42 5.87
N GLU A 24 -2.72 -6.32 6.50
CA GLU A 24 -2.39 -6.25 7.93
C GLU A 24 -1.51 -5.04 8.28
N HIS A 25 -0.51 -4.74 7.44
CA HIS A 25 0.30 -3.54 7.59
C HIS A 25 -0.56 -2.27 7.46
N ILE A 26 -1.49 -2.22 6.50
CA ILE A 26 -2.42 -1.10 6.34
C ILE A 26 -3.34 -0.93 7.56
N LYS A 27 -3.85 -2.03 8.14
CA LYS A 27 -4.64 -1.99 9.38
C LYS A 27 -3.82 -1.44 10.55
N SER A 28 -2.57 -1.89 10.68
CA SER A 28 -1.63 -1.42 11.70
C SER A 28 -1.36 0.09 11.57
N ILE A 29 -1.21 0.59 10.33
CA ILE A 29 -1.10 2.02 10.03
C ILE A 29 -2.37 2.76 10.45
N HIS A 30 -3.56 2.24 10.11
CA HIS A 30 -4.84 2.87 10.44
C HIS A 30 -5.06 3.03 11.96
N GLU A 31 -4.58 2.08 12.75
CA GLU A 31 -4.66 2.09 14.21
C GLU A 31 -3.53 2.89 14.88
N TYR A 32 -2.52 3.29 14.11
CA TYR A 32 -1.41 4.08 14.62
C TYR A 32 -1.92 5.40 15.23
N GLY A 33 -1.48 5.68 16.46
CA GLY A 33 -1.88 6.87 17.22
C GLY A 33 -3.24 6.81 17.93
N LYS A 34 -4.02 5.71 17.83
CA LYS A 34 -5.29 5.57 18.60
C LYS A 34 -5.09 5.21 20.07
N SER A 35 -3.93 4.69 20.47
CA SER A 35 -3.70 4.31 21.87
C SER A 35 -3.11 5.47 22.66
N GLY A 36 -3.98 6.26 23.28
CA GLY A 36 -3.63 7.20 24.35
C GLY A 36 -3.36 6.53 25.71
N THR A 37 -3.41 5.20 25.81
CA THR A 37 -3.42 4.49 27.12
C THR A 37 -2.32 3.44 27.29
N THR A 38 -1.53 3.13 26.25
CA THR A 38 -0.52 2.06 26.31
C THR A 38 0.84 2.54 25.80
N ARG A 39 1.28 3.73 26.24
CA ARG A 39 2.68 4.17 26.03
C ARG A 39 3.68 3.43 26.95
N LEU A 40 3.19 2.62 27.90
CA LEU A 40 4.01 1.95 28.92
C LEU A 40 4.16 0.43 28.74
N ILE A 41 3.46 -0.22 27.80
CA ILE A 41 3.61 -1.66 27.55
C ILE A 41 3.40 -1.95 26.06
N SER A 42 4.40 -1.67 25.23
CA SER A 42 4.74 -2.49 24.06
C SER A 42 5.97 -1.90 23.41
N GLU A 43 7.13 -2.44 23.78
CA GLU A 43 8.21 -2.61 22.83
C GLU A 43 7.61 -3.35 21.60
N GLU A 44 8.06 -3.02 20.39
CA GLU A 44 7.69 -3.66 19.10
C GLU A 44 6.42 -3.23 18.35
N LYS A 45 5.75 -2.11 18.64
CA LYS A 45 4.93 -1.50 17.57
C LYS A 45 5.86 -0.84 16.56
N SER A 46 6.08 -1.52 15.44
CA SER A 46 6.88 -1.03 14.30
C SER A 46 6.53 0.44 14.01
N SER A 47 7.57 1.26 13.84
CA SER A 47 7.40 2.70 13.63
C SER A 47 6.54 2.94 12.38
N LEU A 48 5.75 4.01 12.36
CA LEU A 48 4.91 4.36 11.22
C LEU A 48 5.70 4.39 9.88
N PRO A 49 6.95 4.86 9.83
CA PRO A 49 7.79 4.75 8.62
C PRO A 49 8.10 3.30 8.23
N ARG A 50 8.36 2.41 9.20
CA ARG A 50 8.65 0.99 8.93
C ARG A 50 7.41 0.26 8.43
N LEU A 51 6.25 0.51 9.02
CA LEU A 51 4.97 -0.03 8.54
C LEU A 51 4.65 0.43 7.12
N ASN A 52 4.92 1.71 6.81
CA ASN A 52 4.75 2.22 5.45
C ASN A 52 5.73 1.59 4.47
N GLY A 53 7.00 1.41 4.85
CA GLY A 53 7.98 0.69 4.02
C GLY A 53 7.49 -0.71 3.66
N LEU A 54 7.09 -1.50 4.66
CA LEU A 54 6.56 -2.86 4.45
C LEU A 54 5.29 -2.88 3.60
N ALA A 55 4.39 -1.91 3.80
CA ALA A 55 3.18 -1.81 2.98
C ALA A 55 3.49 -1.44 1.52
N GLN A 56 4.50 -0.58 1.27
CA GLN A 56 4.96 -0.24 -0.08
C GLN A 56 5.66 -1.42 -0.75
N ASP A 57 6.51 -2.15 -0.02
CA ASP A 57 7.20 -3.33 -0.52
C ASP A 57 6.20 -4.42 -0.92
N GLY A 58 5.21 -4.69 -0.06
CA GLY A 58 4.08 -5.58 -0.39
C GLY A 58 3.29 -5.08 -1.60
N MET A 59 3.08 -3.77 -1.72
CA MET A 59 2.40 -3.18 -2.87
C MET A 59 3.17 -3.33 -4.19
N ASN A 60 4.49 -3.25 -4.14
CA ASN A 60 5.37 -3.46 -5.29
C ASN A 60 5.41 -4.93 -5.69
N LEU A 61 5.47 -5.84 -4.72
CA LEU A 61 5.42 -7.27 -4.94
C LEU A 61 4.09 -7.68 -5.60
N LEU A 62 2.95 -7.19 -5.09
CA LEU A 62 1.63 -7.42 -5.68
C LEU A 62 1.54 -6.98 -7.15
N GLN A 63 2.16 -5.85 -7.50
CA GLN A 63 2.22 -5.38 -8.89
C GLN A 63 3.08 -6.29 -9.77
N SER A 64 4.23 -6.74 -9.26
CA SER A 64 5.10 -7.66 -10.00
C SER A 64 4.41 -9.00 -10.26
N LEU A 65 3.64 -9.50 -9.28
CA LEU A 65 2.87 -10.74 -9.40
C LEU A 65 1.66 -10.57 -10.33
N GLN A 66 0.98 -9.43 -10.29
CA GLN A 66 -0.08 -9.11 -11.26
C GLN A 66 0.47 -9.06 -12.69
N PHE A 67 1.65 -8.49 -12.89
CA PHE A 67 2.32 -8.49 -14.19
C PHE A 67 2.69 -9.92 -14.63
N LYS A 68 3.25 -10.75 -13.73
CA LYS A 68 3.54 -12.17 -14.02
C LYS A 68 2.26 -12.93 -14.39
N LEU A 69 1.16 -12.73 -13.68
CA LEU A 69 -0.12 -13.37 -13.96
C LEU A 69 -0.67 -12.95 -15.34
N ASP A 70 -0.57 -11.67 -15.70
CA ASP A 70 -0.95 -11.16 -17.02
C ASP A 70 -0.06 -11.71 -18.16
N LEU A 71 1.23 -11.98 -17.87
CA LEU A 71 2.17 -12.58 -18.82
C LEU A 71 1.93 -14.08 -19.03
N LEU A 72 1.57 -14.80 -17.97
CA LEU A 72 1.32 -16.24 -18.00
C LEU A 72 -0.06 -16.57 -18.56
N ALA A 73 -1.08 -15.74 -18.31
CA ALA A 73 -2.46 -15.99 -18.73
C ALA A 73 -2.64 -16.35 -20.23
N PRO A 74 -1.95 -15.74 -21.21
CA PRO A 74 -2.06 -16.09 -22.61
C PRO A 74 -1.36 -17.39 -23.01
N GLN A 75 -0.48 -17.91 -22.16
CA GLN A 75 0.36 -19.09 -22.41
C GLN A 75 -0.33 -20.40 -21.97
N LEU A 76 -1.51 -20.33 -21.36
CA LEU A 76 -2.24 -21.53 -20.97
C LEU A 76 -2.74 -22.29 -22.21
N PRO A 77 -2.73 -23.64 -22.17
CA PRO A 77 -3.06 -24.48 -23.32
C PRO A 77 -4.57 -24.50 -23.67
N SER A 78 -5.45 -24.04 -22.77
CA SER A 78 -6.90 -24.07 -22.95
C SER A 78 -7.49 -22.67 -22.90
N ASP A 79 -8.25 -22.29 -23.93
CA ASP A 79 -8.90 -20.96 -24.02
C ASP A 79 -9.83 -20.68 -22.82
N ASP A 80 -10.53 -21.69 -22.29
CA ASP A 80 -11.34 -21.57 -21.06
C ASP A 80 -10.49 -21.16 -19.84
N GLN A 81 -9.27 -21.70 -19.74
CA GLN A 81 -8.35 -21.39 -18.65
C GLN A 81 -7.71 -20.01 -18.84
N VAL A 82 -7.47 -19.61 -20.08
CA VAL A 82 -7.02 -18.26 -20.43
C VAL A 82 -8.06 -17.23 -19.98
N GLU A 83 -9.35 -17.43 -20.30
CA GLU A 83 -10.42 -16.50 -19.93
C GLU A 83 -10.61 -16.40 -18.40
N LYS A 84 -10.60 -17.54 -17.69
CA LYS A 84 -10.66 -17.58 -16.22
C LYS A 84 -9.47 -16.87 -15.57
N THR A 85 -8.25 -17.08 -16.08
CA THR A 85 -7.05 -16.45 -15.52
C THR A 85 -7.02 -14.95 -15.82
N GLN A 86 -7.51 -14.53 -16.99
CA GLN A 86 -7.62 -13.10 -17.34
C GLN A 86 -8.67 -12.36 -16.49
N SER A 87 -9.84 -12.96 -16.26
CA SER A 87 -10.86 -12.37 -15.38
C SER A 87 -10.36 -12.27 -13.93
N LEU A 88 -9.64 -13.28 -13.45
CA LEU A 88 -8.95 -13.24 -12.15
C LEU A 88 -7.88 -12.14 -12.09
N ALA A 89 -7.09 -11.95 -13.14
CA ALA A 89 -6.10 -10.87 -13.20
C ALA A 89 -6.76 -9.48 -13.13
N GLN A 90 -7.92 -9.29 -13.77
CA GLN A 90 -8.68 -8.04 -13.67
C GLN A 90 -9.27 -7.81 -12.27
N SER A 91 -9.72 -8.88 -11.59
CA SER A 91 -10.21 -8.76 -10.22
C SER A 91 -9.08 -8.39 -9.26
N TRP A 92 -7.91 -9.01 -9.38
CA TRP A 92 -6.71 -8.64 -8.62
C TRP A 92 -6.27 -7.21 -8.86
N LYS A 93 -6.32 -6.73 -10.11
CA LYS A 93 -6.03 -5.34 -10.43
C LYS A 93 -6.94 -4.36 -9.69
N SER A 94 -8.24 -4.67 -9.62
CA SER A 94 -9.21 -3.87 -8.87
C SER A 94 -8.96 -3.92 -7.36
N GLN A 95 -8.57 -5.08 -6.82
CA GLN A 95 -8.19 -5.25 -5.42
C GLN A 95 -6.90 -4.49 -5.06
N ILE A 96 -5.90 -4.51 -5.93
CA ILE A 96 -4.66 -3.72 -5.77
C ILE A 96 -4.99 -2.22 -5.78
N GLN A 97 -5.88 -1.76 -6.66
CA GLN A 97 -6.32 -0.36 -6.66
C GLN A 97 -7.07 0.03 -5.38
N SER A 98 -7.97 -0.81 -4.88
CA SER A 98 -8.67 -0.55 -3.61
C SER A 98 -7.72 -0.57 -2.41
N LEU A 99 -6.73 -1.46 -2.41
CA LEU A 99 -5.69 -1.54 -1.38
C LEU A 99 -4.82 -0.28 -1.35
N ARG A 100 -4.47 0.27 -2.52
CA ARG A 100 -3.78 1.58 -2.67
C ARG A 100 -4.57 2.71 -2.01
N LEU A 101 -5.88 2.78 -2.28
CA LEU A 101 -6.75 3.79 -1.66
C LEU A 101 -6.84 3.59 -0.14
N SER A 102 -6.93 2.34 0.31
CA SER A 102 -6.93 1.99 1.73
C SER A 102 -5.63 2.42 2.43
N LEU A 103 -4.47 2.20 1.81
CA LEU A 103 -3.18 2.66 2.33
C LEU A 103 -3.10 4.19 2.45
N ARG A 104 -3.61 4.92 1.46
CA ARG A 104 -3.69 6.39 1.52
C ARG A 104 -4.61 6.84 2.67
N ASN A 105 -5.78 6.24 2.81
CA ASN A 105 -6.72 6.57 3.87
C ASN A 105 -6.18 6.21 5.26
N ALA A 106 -5.51 5.08 5.40
CA ALA A 106 -4.85 4.67 6.64
C ALA A 106 -3.76 5.67 7.04
N ASN A 107 -2.94 6.16 6.09
CA ASN A 107 -1.94 7.18 6.35
C ASN A 107 -2.54 8.52 6.77
N LEU A 108 -3.62 8.95 6.12
CA LEU A 108 -4.35 10.17 6.53
C LEU A 108 -4.94 10.02 7.93
N GLN A 109 -5.51 8.86 8.24
CA GLN A 109 -6.06 8.57 9.57
C GLN A 109 -4.97 8.54 10.64
N ALA A 110 -3.84 7.87 10.38
CA ALA A 110 -2.69 7.84 11.30
C ALA A 110 -2.25 9.26 11.65
N LYS A 111 -2.12 10.13 10.63
CA LYS A 111 -1.79 11.55 10.81
C LYS A 111 -2.84 12.30 11.63
N ALA A 112 -4.12 12.04 11.41
CA ALA A 112 -5.20 12.65 12.18
C ALA A 112 -5.17 12.18 13.65
N ASN A 113 -4.97 10.88 13.89
CA ASN A 113 -4.85 10.31 15.23
C ASN A 113 -3.64 10.88 15.98
N MET A 114 -2.48 10.97 15.33
CA MET A 114 -1.28 11.59 15.90
C MET A 114 -1.51 13.06 16.26
N ARG A 115 -2.23 13.82 15.42
CA ARG A 115 -2.59 15.22 15.71
C ARG A 115 -3.53 15.31 16.91
N LYS A 116 -4.54 14.44 17.02
CA LYS A 116 -5.45 14.38 18.16
C LYS A 116 -4.71 14.00 19.45
N ALA A 117 -3.92 12.93 19.42
CA ALA A 117 -3.11 12.52 20.57
C ALA A 117 -2.14 13.62 21.03
N ALA A 118 -1.54 14.36 20.09
CA ALA A 118 -0.69 15.51 20.42
C ALA A 118 -1.48 16.70 20.98
N GLN A 119 -2.72 16.92 20.54
CA GLN A 119 -3.61 17.93 21.11
C GLN A 119 -4.05 17.55 22.52
N GLU A 120 -4.43 16.29 22.75
CA GLU A 120 -4.78 15.75 24.07
C GLU A 120 -3.60 15.83 25.04
N GLU A 121 -2.38 15.45 24.62
CA GLU A 121 -1.17 15.59 25.43
C GLU A 121 -0.89 17.07 25.77
N ARG A 122 -1.08 17.97 24.80
CA ARG A 122 -0.96 19.42 25.01
C ARG A 122 -2.02 19.96 25.97
N GLU A 123 -3.27 19.52 25.85
CA GLU A 123 -4.36 19.89 26.75
C GLU A 123 -4.16 19.34 28.15
N LEU A 124 -3.59 18.14 28.30
CA LEU A 124 -3.25 17.58 29.61
C LEU A 124 -2.12 18.37 30.28
N LEU A 125 -1.11 18.78 29.51
CA LEU A 125 0.01 19.60 29.99
C LEU A 125 -0.39 21.06 30.28
N LEU A 126 -1.31 21.65 29.51
CA LEU A 126 -1.77 23.04 29.69
C LEU A 126 -3.00 23.16 30.60
N GLY A 127 -3.80 22.10 30.71
CA GLY A 127 -5.09 22.07 31.38
C GLY A 127 -5.01 21.90 32.89
N GLY A 128 -3.80 21.75 33.45
CA GLY A 128 -3.60 21.77 34.90
C GLY A 128 -4.49 20.76 35.63
N GLY A 129 -4.40 19.47 35.30
CA GLY A 129 -5.15 18.40 35.99
C GLY A 129 -4.91 18.39 37.51
N GLU A 130 -5.73 17.68 38.28
CA GLU A 130 -5.72 17.66 39.76
C GLU A 130 -4.33 17.50 40.41
N GLU A 131 -3.38 16.79 39.78
CA GLU A 131 -1.98 16.71 40.20
C GLU A 131 -1.24 18.05 40.23
N SER A 132 -1.61 18.98 39.35
CA SER A 132 -1.08 20.34 39.25
C SER A 132 -1.43 21.18 40.47
N THR A 133 -2.52 20.87 41.17
CA THR A 133 -2.91 21.57 42.40
C THR A 133 -2.10 21.06 43.61
N VAL A 134 -1.82 19.76 43.67
CA VAL A 134 -0.99 19.15 44.72
C VAL A 134 0.48 19.52 44.54
N ARG A 135 0.97 19.54 43.29
CA ARG A 135 2.34 19.95 42.97
C ARG A 135 2.55 21.47 43.05
N ARG A 136 1.55 22.30 42.73
CA ARG A 136 1.56 23.76 43.01
C ARG A 136 1.69 24.05 44.51
N ARG A 137 1.05 23.25 45.36
CA ARG A 137 1.14 23.40 46.82
C ARG A 137 2.56 23.15 47.35
N ASN A 138 3.33 22.25 46.71
CA ASN A 138 4.72 21.95 47.07
C ASN A 138 5.78 22.83 46.37
N LEU A 139 5.41 23.64 45.37
CA LEU A 139 6.32 24.46 44.53
C LEU A 139 6.23 25.96 44.80
N GLN A 140 5.70 26.39 45.96
CA GLN A 140 5.68 27.81 46.36
C GLN A 140 7.08 28.43 46.58
N THR A 141 8.18 27.67 46.43
CA THR A 141 9.55 28.20 46.43
C THR A 141 9.90 28.78 45.05
N LYS A 142 9.85 30.11 44.99
CA LYS A 142 10.06 31.07 43.88
C LYS A 142 11.15 30.77 42.83
N ALA A 143 12.11 29.89 43.10
CA ALA A 143 13.19 29.49 42.18
C ALA A 143 12.85 28.28 41.29
N GLY A 144 11.93 27.40 41.74
CA GLY A 144 11.51 26.22 40.95
C GLY A 144 10.56 26.56 39.80
N MET A 145 9.83 27.68 39.90
CA MET A 145 8.86 28.10 38.88
C MET A 145 9.49 28.57 37.56
N THR A 146 10.62 29.26 37.59
CA THR A 146 11.32 29.73 36.38
C THR A 146 11.98 28.57 35.64
N SER A 147 12.69 27.70 36.36
CA SER A 147 13.35 26.52 35.77
C SER A 147 12.34 25.48 35.24
N ALA A 148 11.21 25.26 35.92
CA ALA A 148 10.17 24.37 35.42
C ALA A 148 9.44 24.95 34.19
N ALA A 149 9.18 26.25 34.16
CA ALA A 149 8.58 26.91 32.98
C ALA A 149 9.53 26.88 31.77
N GLU A 150 10.83 27.08 31.96
CA GLU A 150 11.84 26.92 30.92
C GLU A 150 11.89 25.47 30.41
N SER A 151 11.92 24.48 31.30
CA SER A 151 11.93 23.05 30.94
C SER A 151 10.65 22.62 30.20
N ILE A 152 9.49 23.13 30.58
CA ILE A 152 8.22 22.91 29.86
C ILE A 152 8.27 23.58 28.47
N THR A 153 8.80 24.80 28.37
CA THR A 153 8.93 25.49 27.08
C THR A 153 9.93 24.81 26.15
N GLU A 154 11.03 24.29 26.70
CA GLU A 154 12.06 23.58 25.96
C GLU A 154 11.59 22.20 25.48
N SER A 155 10.87 21.45 26.32
CA SER A 155 10.24 20.19 25.92
C SER A 155 9.17 20.40 24.85
N LEU A 156 8.35 21.45 24.96
CA LEU A 156 7.35 21.80 23.93
C LEU A 156 8.01 22.22 22.61
N ARG A 157 9.14 22.94 22.67
CA ARG A 157 9.96 23.29 21.51
C ARG A 157 10.56 22.04 20.85
N ARG A 158 11.11 21.10 21.64
CA ARG A 158 11.60 19.79 21.12
C ARG A 158 10.49 18.98 20.47
N THR A 159 9.32 18.85 21.11
CA THR A 159 8.17 18.12 20.57
C THR A 159 7.66 18.76 19.26
N ARG A 160 7.62 20.10 19.18
CA ARG A 160 7.29 20.81 17.94
C ARG A 160 8.28 20.49 16.82
N GLN A 161 9.57 20.47 17.10
CA GLN A 161 10.60 20.18 16.10
C GLN A 161 10.49 18.75 15.57
N LEU A 162 10.34 17.76 16.47
CA LEU A 162 10.14 16.36 16.07
C LEU A 162 8.86 16.17 15.25
N MET A 163 7.79 16.89 15.58
CA MET A 163 6.53 16.84 14.84
C MET A 163 6.66 17.43 13.43
N VAL A 164 7.33 18.58 13.28
CA VAL A 164 7.57 19.19 11.96
C VAL A 164 8.37 18.22 11.08
N GLN A 165 9.42 17.63 11.64
CA GLN A 165 10.25 16.66 10.94
C GLN A 165 9.46 15.40 10.51
N GLU A 166 8.62 14.87 11.38
CA GLU A 166 7.80 13.68 11.06
C GLU A 166 6.72 13.99 10.02
N VAL A 167 6.13 15.20 10.06
CA VAL A 167 5.13 15.67 9.09
C VAL A 167 5.75 15.91 7.72
N GLU A 168 6.92 16.56 7.65
CA GLU A 168 7.66 16.78 6.42
C GLU A 168 8.09 15.44 5.79
N ARG A 169 8.58 14.51 6.61
CA ARG A 169 8.97 13.17 6.15
C ARG A 169 7.77 12.40 5.60
N SER A 170 6.63 12.42 6.30
CA SER A 170 5.38 11.79 5.84
C SER A 170 4.82 12.45 4.57
N ALA A 171 4.98 13.76 4.41
CA ALA A 171 4.59 14.47 3.20
C ALA A 171 5.45 14.07 2.00
N SER A 172 6.77 13.88 2.21
CA SER A 172 7.66 13.34 1.17
C SER A 172 7.24 11.94 0.72
N THR A 173 6.90 11.05 1.66
CA THR A 173 6.42 9.69 1.33
C THR A 173 5.11 9.74 0.55
N LEU A 174 4.16 10.60 0.93
CA LEU A 174 2.92 10.80 0.17
C LEU A 174 3.18 11.32 -1.24
N MET A 175 4.13 12.24 -1.41
CA MET A 175 4.50 12.76 -2.73
C MET A 175 5.13 11.68 -3.61
N THR A 176 6.02 10.85 -3.05
CA THR A 176 6.59 9.69 -3.76
C THR A 176 5.51 8.68 -4.14
N VAL A 177 4.51 8.44 -3.28
CA VAL A 177 3.36 7.58 -3.59
C VAL A 177 2.54 8.17 -4.73
N ASP A 178 2.25 9.47 -4.70
CA ASP A 178 1.48 10.16 -5.74
C ASP A 178 2.20 10.14 -7.10
N GLU A 179 3.50 10.44 -7.12
CA GLU A 179 4.33 10.39 -8.32
C GLU A 179 4.43 8.97 -8.89
N SER A 180 4.63 7.98 -8.01
CA SER A 180 4.63 6.56 -8.41
C SER A 180 3.29 6.15 -9.00
N THR A 181 2.16 6.64 -8.45
CA THR A 181 0.84 6.38 -9.04
C THR A 181 0.69 7.01 -10.42
N GLY A 182 1.18 8.22 -10.63
CA GLY A 182 1.17 8.89 -11.94
C GLY A 182 1.93 8.10 -13.00
N VAL A 183 3.17 7.68 -12.70
CA VAL A 183 4.00 6.87 -13.61
C VAL A 183 3.33 5.53 -13.91
N LEU A 184 2.75 4.87 -12.90
CA LEU A 184 2.02 3.62 -13.08
C LEU A 184 0.79 3.74 -13.97
N THR A 185 0.02 4.83 -13.86
CA THR A 185 -1.13 5.04 -14.74
C THR A 185 -0.71 5.25 -16.20
N LYS A 186 0.43 5.92 -16.42
CA LYS A 186 0.99 6.11 -17.75
C LYS A 186 1.50 4.79 -18.33
N ALA A 187 2.27 4.02 -17.56
CA ALA A 187 2.71 2.68 -17.95
C ALA A 187 1.52 1.76 -18.26
N GLU A 188 0.47 1.78 -17.43
CA GLU A 188 -0.76 1.01 -17.68
C GLU A 188 -1.40 1.38 -19.03
N SER A 189 -1.43 2.67 -19.37
CA SER A 189 -2.00 3.13 -20.65
C SER A 189 -1.18 2.65 -21.85
N GLU A 190 0.14 2.65 -21.75
CA GLU A 190 1.05 2.13 -22.77
C GLU A 190 0.89 0.61 -22.93
N TYR A 191 0.79 -0.13 -21.82
CA TYR A 191 0.55 -1.58 -21.83
C TYR A 191 -0.82 -1.98 -22.38
N LYS A 192 -1.89 -1.22 -22.11
CA LYS A 192 -3.21 -1.43 -22.76
C LYS A 192 -3.10 -1.27 -24.28
N GLY A 193 -2.30 -0.32 -24.75
CA GLY A 193 -1.97 -0.16 -26.16
C GLY A 193 -1.32 -1.42 -26.74
N HIS A 194 -0.31 -1.97 -26.06
CA HIS A 194 0.37 -3.20 -26.50
C HIS A 194 -0.54 -4.45 -26.48
N ARG A 195 -1.42 -4.59 -25.48
CA ARG A 195 -2.38 -5.71 -25.42
C ARG A 195 -3.39 -5.67 -26.57
N SER A 196 -3.82 -4.47 -26.98
CA SER A 196 -4.65 -4.27 -28.18
C SER A 196 -3.94 -4.70 -29.46
N LEU A 197 -2.63 -4.45 -29.56
CA LEU A 197 -1.83 -4.88 -30.71
C LEU A 197 -1.62 -6.40 -30.72
N LEU A 198 -1.30 -7.00 -29.57
CA LEU A 198 -1.12 -8.45 -29.42
C LEU A 198 -2.40 -9.25 -29.68
N SER A 199 -3.57 -8.72 -29.30
CA SER A 199 -4.84 -9.39 -29.64
C SER A 199 -5.13 -9.31 -31.14
N ARG A 200 -4.79 -8.20 -31.80
CA ARG A 200 -4.88 -8.07 -33.27
C ARG A 200 -3.95 -9.03 -33.98
N THR A 201 -2.69 -9.17 -33.54
CA THR A 201 -1.76 -10.13 -34.14
C THR A 201 -2.22 -11.57 -33.93
N ARG A 202 -2.74 -11.92 -32.74
CA ARG A 202 -3.31 -13.26 -32.48
C ARG A 202 -4.52 -13.55 -33.37
N ASN A 203 -5.41 -12.59 -33.56
CA ASN A 203 -6.55 -12.73 -34.46
C ASN A 203 -6.12 -12.88 -35.92
N LEU A 204 -5.10 -12.14 -36.36
CA LEU A 204 -4.53 -12.31 -37.71
C LEU A 204 -3.88 -13.68 -37.88
N LEU A 205 -3.11 -14.14 -36.89
CA LEU A 205 -2.47 -15.45 -36.91
C LEU A 205 -3.51 -16.58 -36.95
N SER A 206 -4.61 -16.46 -36.19
CA SER A 206 -5.69 -17.45 -36.21
C SER A 206 -6.45 -17.46 -37.54
N THR A 207 -6.63 -16.29 -38.18
CA THR A 207 -7.21 -16.24 -39.54
C THR A 207 -6.28 -16.84 -40.60
N MET A 208 -4.96 -16.62 -40.48
CA MET A 208 -3.97 -17.23 -41.37
C MET A 208 -3.92 -18.75 -41.20
N GLN A 209 -3.91 -19.26 -39.97
CA GLN A 209 -4.01 -20.70 -39.73
C GLN A 209 -5.28 -21.31 -40.32
N ARG A 210 -6.42 -20.62 -40.21
CA ARG A 210 -7.67 -21.09 -40.83
C ARG A 210 -7.59 -21.09 -42.36
N GLN A 211 -6.95 -20.09 -42.97
CA GLN A 211 -6.70 -20.07 -44.41
C GLN A 211 -5.77 -21.21 -44.84
N ASP A 212 -4.65 -21.44 -44.15
CA ASP A 212 -3.73 -22.54 -44.44
C ASP A 212 -4.42 -23.91 -44.37
N ILE A 213 -5.29 -24.10 -43.37
CA ILE A 213 -6.07 -25.34 -43.24
C ILE A 213 -7.05 -25.48 -44.41
N LEU A 214 -7.79 -24.42 -44.75
CA LEU A 214 -8.75 -24.42 -45.86
C LEU A 214 -8.05 -24.66 -47.22
N ASP A 215 -6.90 -24.05 -47.45
CA ASP A 215 -6.10 -24.24 -48.67
C ASP A 215 -5.60 -25.68 -48.75
N ARG A 216 -5.16 -26.26 -47.63
CA ARG A 216 -4.76 -27.67 -47.56
C ARG A 216 -5.92 -28.63 -47.83
N TYR A 217 -7.12 -28.31 -47.34
CA TYR A 217 -8.34 -29.06 -47.66
C TYR A 217 -8.75 -28.92 -49.12
N HIS A 218 -8.63 -27.72 -49.70
CA HIS A 218 -8.89 -27.49 -51.13
C HIS A 218 -7.95 -28.34 -51.99
N VAL A 219 -6.65 -28.29 -51.73
CA VAL A 219 -5.65 -29.09 -52.47
C VAL A 219 -5.96 -30.58 -52.41
N ILE A 220 -6.36 -31.10 -51.24
CA ILE A 220 -6.73 -32.52 -51.08
C ILE A 220 -8.03 -32.89 -51.82
N MET A 221 -9.01 -31.99 -51.88
CA MET A 221 -10.28 -32.25 -52.57
C MET A 221 -10.20 -32.09 -54.10
N THR A 222 -9.23 -31.33 -54.60
CA THR A 222 -9.00 -31.16 -56.05
C THR A 222 -8.06 -32.20 -56.68
N LEU A 223 -7.48 -33.11 -55.88
CA LEU A 223 -6.60 -34.19 -56.32
C LEU A 223 -7.36 -35.52 -56.38
#